data_AF-A0A2H0VLR6-F1
#
_entry.id   AF-A0A2H0VLR6-F1
#
_cell.length_a   1.000
_cell.length_b   1.000
_cell.length_c   1.000
_cell.angle_alpha   90.00
_cell.angle_beta   90.00
_cell.angle_gamma   90.00
#
_symmetry.space_group_name_H-M   'P 1'
#
loop_
_entity.id
_entity.type
_entity.pdbx_description
1 polymer ?
#
loop_
_entity_poly.entity_id
_entity_poly.type
_entity_poly.pdbx_seq_one_letter_code
_entity_poly.pdbx_strand_id
1 'polypeptide(L)'
;MNRAEREVQQTENESEKPNEVKPQKLATSLRYKRVPGEKGDYVQIFDKQVSSGVVYSITFQNSKYSNERGVRIMLGVRSTKESYNDYRQVDLRRYEKFQKDLKGMGLNTVTSAGMFFRPELTSEVYDKLLNYIKGLEDNEFFENMLKRR
;
A
#
# COMPACT_ATOMS: atom_id res chain seq x y z
N MET A 1 -55.39 12.39 31.89
CA MET A 1 -55.40 11.02 31.32
C MET A 1 -54.40 10.97 30.19
N ASN A 2 -53.57 9.93 30.21
CA ASN A 2 -52.23 9.86 29.63
C ASN A 2 -52.18 9.76 28.10
N ARG A 3 -51.25 10.51 27.49
CA ARG A 3 -50.71 10.25 26.15
C ARG A 3 -49.20 10.48 26.20
N ALA A 4 -48.45 9.39 26.21
CA ALA A 4 -47.02 9.34 25.92
C ALA A 4 -46.83 7.94 25.29
N GLU A 5 -46.92 7.85 23.97
CA GLU A 5 -45.78 7.95 23.05
C GLU A 5 -44.79 6.80 23.29
N ARG A 6 -44.86 5.84 22.37
CA ARG A 6 -44.00 4.68 22.27
C ARG A 6 -42.59 5.17 21.90
N GLU A 7 -41.68 5.18 22.86
CA GLU A 7 -40.25 5.27 22.57
C GLU A 7 -39.80 3.95 21.94
N VAL A 8 -39.75 3.92 20.61
CA VAL A 8 -38.97 2.92 19.87
C VAL A 8 -37.52 3.36 20.00
N GLN A 9 -36.81 2.79 20.98
CA GLN A 9 -35.34 2.86 21.04
C GLN A 9 -34.80 2.09 19.84
N GLN A 10 -34.51 2.80 18.75
CA GLN A 10 -33.58 2.35 17.74
C GLN A 10 -32.19 2.43 18.36
N THR A 11 -31.68 1.30 18.82
CA THR A 11 -30.26 1.12 19.08
C THR A 11 -29.54 1.23 17.73
N GLU A 12 -29.04 2.42 17.42
CA GLU A 12 -28.04 2.64 16.40
C GLU A 12 -26.81 1.81 16.80
N ASN A 13 -26.70 0.61 16.24
CA ASN A 13 -25.43 -0.10 16.16
C ASN A 13 -24.53 0.74 15.26
N GLU A 14 -23.83 1.72 15.84
CA GLU A 14 -22.60 2.25 15.28
C GLU A 14 -21.66 1.06 15.10
N SER A 15 -21.71 0.49 13.90
CA SER A 15 -20.74 -0.47 13.43
C SER A 15 -19.42 0.29 13.40
N GLU A 16 -18.60 0.10 14.42
CA GLU A 16 -17.22 0.56 14.48
C GLU A 16 -16.58 0.20 13.14
N LYS A 17 -16.42 1.21 12.26
CA LYS A 17 -15.68 1.02 11.03
C LYS A 17 -14.29 0.57 11.47
N PRO A 18 -13.81 -0.60 11.03
CA PRO A 18 -12.49 -1.09 11.42
C PRO A 18 -11.51 0.05 11.14
N ASN A 19 -10.75 0.45 12.17
CA ASN A 19 -9.80 1.57 12.13
C ASN A 19 -9.06 1.58 10.81
N GLU A 20 -9.48 2.43 9.87
CA GLU A 20 -8.98 2.38 8.49
C GLU A 20 -7.52 2.83 8.52
N VAL A 21 -6.61 1.87 8.51
CA VAL A 21 -5.18 2.15 8.49
C VAL A 21 -4.84 2.73 7.12
N LYS A 22 -4.61 4.03 7.15
CA LYS A 22 -4.14 4.83 6.02
C LYS A 22 -2.85 4.22 5.44
N PRO A 23 -2.82 3.79 4.16
CA PRO A 23 -1.62 3.18 3.54
C PRO A 23 -0.36 4.03 3.66
N GLN A 24 -0.52 5.35 3.80
CA GLN A 24 0.56 6.30 4.02
C GLN A 24 1.38 5.98 5.28
N LYS A 25 0.76 5.41 6.32
CA LYS A 25 1.45 5.01 7.55
C LYS A 25 2.57 4.01 7.29
N LEU A 26 2.35 3.05 6.38
CA LEU A 26 3.35 2.05 5.99
C LEU A 26 4.62 2.71 5.45
N ALA A 27 4.47 3.61 4.47
CA ALA A 27 5.61 4.31 3.87
C ALA A 27 6.31 5.25 4.85
N THR A 28 5.57 5.98 5.69
CA THR A 28 6.18 6.87 6.69
C THR A 28 6.96 6.08 7.75
N SER A 29 6.48 4.91 8.18
CA SER A 29 7.20 4.06 9.14
C SER A 29 8.51 3.52 8.57
N LEU A 30 8.56 3.30 7.26
CA LEU A 30 9.78 2.91 6.53
C LEU A 30 10.71 4.11 6.21
N ARG A 31 10.38 5.30 6.71
CA ARG A 31 11.08 6.58 6.50
C ARG A 31 11.04 7.11 5.06
N TYR A 32 10.05 6.71 4.28
CA TYR A 32 9.79 7.33 2.97
C TYR A 32 9.05 8.65 3.15
N LYS A 33 9.35 9.61 2.28
CA LYS A 33 8.72 10.93 2.24
C LYS A 33 7.77 11.02 1.07
N ARG A 34 6.60 11.62 1.30
CA ARG A 34 5.61 11.82 0.24
C ARG A 34 6.17 12.75 -0.83
N VAL A 35 6.09 12.33 -2.09
CA VAL A 35 6.36 13.19 -3.25
C VAL A 35 5.14 14.10 -3.44
N PRO A 36 5.31 15.41 -3.66
CA PRO A 36 4.21 16.31 -4.00
C PRO A 36 3.44 15.77 -5.21
N GLY A 37 2.11 15.80 -5.12
CA GLY A 37 1.21 15.35 -6.18
C GLY A 37 -0.06 16.20 -6.15
N GLU A 38 -0.92 16.02 -7.15
CA GLU A 38 -2.15 16.79 -7.27
C GLU A 38 -3.19 16.35 -6.24
N LYS A 39 -4.03 17.30 -5.84
CA LYS A 39 -5.12 17.01 -4.90
C LYS A 39 -6.13 16.10 -5.59
N GLY A 40 -6.30 14.89 -5.04
CA GLY A 40 -7.25 13.91 -5.56
C GLY A 40 -6.60 12.82 -6.43
N ASP A 41 -5.27 12.80 -6.51
CA ASP A 41 -4.54 11.72 -7.15
C ASP A 41 -4.89 10.36 -6.55
N TYR A 42 -5.21 9.43 -7.45
CA TYR A 42 -5.45 8.04 -7.12
C TYR A 42 -4.14 7.27 -6.92
N VAL A 43 -3.02 7.84 -7.38
CA VAL A 43 -1.66 7.35 -7.17
C VAL A 43 -0.96 8.24 -6.13
N GLN A 44 -0.31 7.62 -5.16
CA GLN A 44 0.50 8.32 -4.18
C GLN A 44 1.89 7.70 -4.13
N ILE A 45 2.90 8.54 -4.37
CA ILE A 45 4.29 8.11 -4.44
C ILE A 45 5.01 8.61 -3.19
N PHE A 46 5.80 7.72 -2.61
CA PHE A 46 6.67 8.02 -1.48
C PHE A 46 8.09 7.61 -1.85
N ASP A 47 9.05 8.50 -1.63
CA ASP A 47 10.45 8.30 -1.98
C ASP A 47 11.35 8.30 -0.74
N LYS A 48 12.37 7.46 -0.78
CA LYS A 48 13.43 7.38 0.23
C LYS A 48 14.76 7.41 -0.49
N GLN A 49 15.54 8.47 -0.25
CA GLN A 49 16.91 8.54 -0.75
C GLN A 49 17.80 7.70 0.17
N VAL A 50 18.49 6.72 -0.41
CA VAL A 50 19.29 5.73 0.34
C VAL A 50 20.80 5.91 0.15
N SER A 51 21.22 6.49 -0.96
CA SER A 51 22.62 6.85 -1.21
C SER A 51 22.73 8.00 -2.22
N SER A 52 23.95 8.49 -2.43
CA SER A 52 24.22 9.47 -3.50
C SER A 52 23.99 8.82 -4.86
N GLY A 53 22.79 9.04 -5.42
CA GLY A 53 22.42 8.50 -6.71
C GLY A 53 21.26 7.51 -6.71
N VAL A 54 20.72 7.08 -5.56
CA VAL A 54 19.70 6.02 -5.54
C VAL A 54 18.50 6.41 -4.68
N VAL A 55 17.31 6.25 -5.27
CA VAL A 55 16.02 6.51 -4.62
C VAL A 55 15.15 5.28 -4.70
N TYR A 56 14.66 4.83 -3.54
CA TYR A 56 13.60 3.82 -3.46
C TYR A 56 12.26 4.53 -3.45
N SER A 57 11.25 3.87 -4.01
CA SER A 57 9.89 4.36 -4.07
C SER A 57 8.89 3.30 -3.62
N ILE A 58 7.89 3.73 -2.86
CA ILE A 58 6.68 2.95 -2.58
C ILE A 58 5.52 3.72 -3.18
N THR A 59 4.75 3.06 -4.06
CA THR A 59 3.59 3.65 -4.71
C THR A 59 2.32 2.94 -4.29
N PHE A 60 1.33 3.73 -3.87
CA PHE A 60 -0.02 3.27 -3.57
C PHE A 60 -0.97 3.77 -4.64
N GLN A 61 -1.65 2.86 -5.32
CA GLN A 61 -2.71 3.19 -6.26
C GLN A 61 -4.05 2.70 -5.72
N ASN A 62 -4.99 3.62 -5.52
CA ASN A 62 -6.35 3.34 -5.06
C ASN A 62 -7.31 3.22 -6.25
N SER A 63 -8.28 2.31 -6.17
CA SER A 63 -9.43 2.30 -7.08
C SER A 63 -10.38 3.47 -6.75
N LYS A 64 -10.21 4.60 -7.43
CA LYS A 64 -11.07 5.79 -7.21
C LYS A 64 -12.37 5.73 -8.02
N TYR A 65 -12.39 5.01 -9.15
CA TYR A 65 -13.48 5.04 -10.14
C TYR A 65 -13.88 3.65 -10.66
N SER A 66 -13.64 2.59 -9.89
CA SER A 66 -14.11 1.25 -10.24
C SER A 66 -14.99 0.70 -9.12
N ASN A 67 -15.88 -0.24 -9.46
CA ASN A 67 -16.63 -1.03 -8.48
C ASN A 67 -15.71 -1.89 -7.60
N GLU A 68 -14.42 -1.94 -7.92
CA GLU A 68 -13.40 -2.64 -7.17
C GLU A 68 -12.99 -1.81 -5.97
N ARG A 69 -13.02 -2.37 -4.77
CA ARG A 69 -12.46 -1.75 -3.56
C ARG A 69 -11.09 -2.32 -3.32
N GLY A 70 -10.04 -1.53 -3.51
CA GLY A 70 -8.69 -2.03 -3.27
C GLY A 70 -7.57 -1.01 -3.29
N VAL A 71 -6.38 -1.55 -3.02
CA VAL A 71 -5.10 -0.83 -3.06
C VAL A 71 -4.11 -1.68 -3.84
N ARG A 72 -3.39 -1.07 -4.78
CA ARG A 72 -2.20 -1.66 -5.40
C ARG A 72 -0.98 -1.04 -4.76
N ILE A 73 -0.05 -1.88 -4.31
CA ILE A 73 1.24 -1.48 -3.74
C ILE A 73 2.33 -1.90 -4.72
N MET A 74 3.15 -0.94 -5.11
CA MET A 74 4.27 -1.16 -6.02
C MET A 74 5.55 -0.66 -5.36
N LEU A 75 6.61 -1.45 -5.50
CA LEU A 75 7.95 -1.10 -5.03
C LEU A 75 8.82 -0.74 -6.22
N GLY A 76 9.57 0.34 -6.15
CA GLY A 76 10.43 0.75 -7.24
C GLY A 76 11.73 1.38 -6.80
N VAL A 77 12.64 1.51 -7.75
CA VAL A 77 13.96 2.09 -7.58
C VAL A 77 14.30 2.92 -8.81
N ARG A 78 14.98 4.05 -8.62
CA ARG A 78 15.60 4.82 -9.70
C ARG A 78 17.00 5.26 -9.31
N SER A 79 17.86 5.29 -10.32
CA SER A 79 19.10 6.05 -10.26
C SER A 79 18.79 7.53 -10.49
N THR A 80 19.41 8.43 -9.72
CA THR A 80 19.38 9.87 -9.98
C THR A 80 20.59 10.33 -10.80
N LYS A 81 21.47 9.40 -11.17
CA LYS A 81 22.67 9.66 -11.99
C LYS A 81 22.47 9.28 -13.45
N GLU A 82 21.64 8.27 -13.71
CA GLU A 82 21.27 7.85 -15.06
C GLU A 82 19.94 8.52 -15.46
N SER A 83 19.59 8.48 -16.75
CA SER A 83 18.49 9.26 -17.34
C SER A 83 17.12 8.97 -16.69
N TYR A 84 16.12 9.82 -16.98
CA TYR A 84 14.72 9.64 -16.56
C TYR A 84 14.13 8.25 -16.88
N ASN A 85 14.75 7.46 -17.76
CA ASN A 85 14.30 6.13 -18.18
C ASN A 85 14.71 4.98 -17.25
N ASP A 86 15.51 5.20 -16.20
CA ASP A 86 16.01 4.13 -15.32
C ASP A 86 15.12 3.86 -14.09
N TYR A 87 13.86 4.29 -14.14
CA TYR A 87 12.88 3.93 -13.12
C TYR A 87 12.37 2.50 -13.33
N ARG A 88 12.57 1.66 -12.31
CA ARG A 88 12.11 0.27 -12.30
C ARG A 88 11.13 0.07 -11.17
N GLN A 89 10.04 -0.62 -11.46
CA GLN A 89 8.97 -0.85 -10.50
C GLN A 89 8.40 -2.27 -10.65
N VAL A 90 8.04 -2.87 -9.52
CA VAL A 90 7.36 -4.15 -9.44
C VAL A 90 6.03 -4.00 -8.71
N ASP A 91 4.97 -4.56 -9.28
CA ASP A 91 3.72 -4.80 -8.54
C ASP A 91 3.93 -6.03 -7.66
N LEU A 92 3.73 -5.86 -6.35
CA LEU A 92 3.92 -6.93 -5.36
C LEU A 92 3.11 -8.19 -5.66
N ARG A 93 2.10 -8.12 -6.52
CA ARG A 93 1.17 -9.24 -6.76
C ARG A 93 1.33 -9.85 -8.13
N ARG A 94 2.07 -9.21 -9.04
CA ARG A 94 2.30 -9.76 -10.39
C ARG A 94 3.50 -10.68 -10.43
N TYR A 95 4.40 -10.57 -9.46
CA TYR A 95 5.60 -11.38 -9.40
C TYR A 95 5.38 -12.64 -8.55
N GLU A 96 5.57 -13.83 -9.12
CA GLU A 96 5.23 -15.12 -8.48
C GLU A 96 5.87 -15.31 -7.10
N LYS A 97 7.13 -14.87 -6.95
CA LYS A 97 7.85 -14.93 -5.67
C LYS A 97 7.08 -14.21 -4.56
N PHE A 98 6.58 -13.01 -4.86
CA PHE A 98 5.87 -12.19 -3.88
C PHE A 98 4.47 -12.71 -3.59
N GLN A 99 3.79 -13.31 -4.57
CA GLN A 99 2.47 -13.89 -4.35
C GLN A 99 2.47 -14.95 -3.24
N LYS A 100 3.51 -15.79 -3.19
CA LYS A 100 3.66 -16.83 -2.15
C LYS A 100 3.84 -16.20 -0.78
N ASP A 101 4.74 -15.20 -0.68
CA ASP A 101 5.01 -14.49 0.57
C ASP A 101 3.76 -13.76 1.08
N LEU A 102 3.04 -13.06 0.19
CA LEU A 102 1.82 -12.32 0.51
C LEU A 102 0.69 -13.24 0.98
N LYS A 103 0.51 -14.40 0.32
CA LYS A 103 -0.46 -15.40 0.75
C LYS A 103 -0.16 -15.89 2.17
N GLY A 104 1.12 -16.09 2.50
CA GLY A 104 1.57 -16.44 3.85
C GLY A 104 1.27 -15.35 4.90
N MET A 105 1.15 -14.09 4.50
CA MET A 105 0.76 -12.98 5.38
C MET A 105 -0.75 -12.85 5.55
N GLY A 106 -1.55 -13.69 4.87
CA GLY A 106 -3.01 -13.61 4.85
C GLY A 106 -3.56 -12.63 3.81
N LEU A 107 -2.71 -12.13 2.90
CA LEU A 107 -3.15 -11.28 1.79
C LEU A 107 -3.49 -12.15 0.59
N ASN A 108 -4.76 -12.14 0.18
CA ASN A 108 -5.17 -12.73 -1.08
C ASN A 108 -5.45 -11.65 -2.12
N THR A 109 -4.99 -11.90 -3.33
CA THR A 109 -5.08 -10.95 -4.44
C THR A 109 -6.30 -11.29 -5.29
N VAL A 110 -7.49 -11.15 -4.70
CA VAL A 110 -8.73 -11.76 -5.24
C VAL A 110 -9.37 -10.93 -6.36
N THR A 111 -8.90 -9.70 -6.63
CA THR A 111 -9.55 -8.85 -7.64
C THR A 111 -8.94 -9.02 -9.03
N SER A 112 -9.78 -9.02 -10.05
CA SER A 112 -9.39 -9.08 -11.47
C SER A 112 -8.42 -7.97 -11.90
N ALA A 113 -8.47 -6.79 -11.27
CA ALA A 113 -7.49 -5.71 -11.50
C ALA A 113 -6.15 -5.89 -10.79
N GLY A 114 -5.96 -7.05 -10.15
CA GLY A 114 -4.83 -7.37 -9.31
C GLY A 114 -4.92 -6.71 -7.94
N MET A 115 -5.81 -5.75 -7.62
CA MET A 115 -5.93 -4.99 -6.34
C MET A 115 -5.93 -5.86 -5.05
N PHE A 116 -5.25 -5.41 -3.98
CA PHE A 116 -5.43 -5.97 -2.62
C PHE A 116 -6.77 -5.50 -2.10
N PHE A 117 -7.53 -6.38 -1.45
CA PHE A 117 -8.81 -6.00 -0.87
C PHE A 117 -8.59 -5.15 0.38
N ARG A 118 -9.20 -3.95 0.45
CA ARG A 118 -8.96 -3.00 1.57
C ARG A 118 -9.24 -3.60 2.96
N PRO A 119 -10.34 -4.32 3.19
CA PRO A 119 -10.61 -4.96 4.48
C PRO A 119 -9.55 -5.97 4.94
N GLU A 120 -8.75 -6.55 4.04
CA GLU A 120 -7.66 -7.46 4.42
C GLU A 120 -6.41 -6.70 4.91
N LEU A 121 -6.30 -5.40 4.62
CA LEU A 121 -5.20 -4.55 5.08
C LEU A 121 -5.44 -4.10 6.54
N THR A 122 -5.50 -5.06 7.45
CA THR A 122 -5.58 -4.82 8.89
C THR A 122 -4.23 -4.29 9.42
N SER A 123 -4.21 -3.72 10.63
CA SER A 123 -2.96 -3.28 11.27
C SER A 123 -1.89 -4.39 11.31
N GLU A 124 -2.28 -5.62 11.65
CA GLU A 124 -1.38 -6.78 11.67
C GLU A 124 -0.76 -7.06 10.30
N VAL A 125 -1.58 -7.00 9.25
CA VAL A 125 -1.13 -7.21 7.87
C VAL A 125 -0.21 -6.06 7.42
N TYR A 126 -0.49 -4.83 7.84
CA TYR A 126 0.42 -3.70 7.62
C TYR A 126 1.77 -3.89 8.30
N ASP A 127 1.80 -4.41 9.52
CA ASP A 127 3.06 -4.69 10.23
C ASP A 127 3.85 -5.82 9.55
N LYS A 128 3.16 -6.86 9.07
CA LYS A 128 3.78 -7.92 8.25
C LYS A 128 4.36 -7.36 6.96
N LEU A 129 3.61 -6.52 6.23
CA LEU A 129 4.09 -5.84 5.03
C LEU A 129 5.27 -4.91 5.31
N LEU A 130 5.25 -4.20 6.44
CA LEU A 130 6.35 -3.33 6.86
C LEU A 130 7.63 -4.13 7.04
N ASN A 131 7.57 -5.21 7.83
CA ASN A 131 8.72 -6.07 8.08
C ASN A 131 9.21 -6.75 6.80
N TYR A 132 8.27 -7.14 5.92
CA TYR A 132 8.61 -7.72 4.64
C TYR A 132 9.37 -6.76 3.72
N ILE A 133 8.87 -5.53 3.53
CA ILE A 133 9.53 -4.52 2.69
C ILE A 133 10.89 -4.15 3.29
N LYS A 134 10.99 -4.04 4.62
CA LYS A 134 12.28 -3.83 5.28
C LYS A 134 13.26 -4.98 5.00
N GLY A 135 12.79 -6.23 5.07
CA GLY A 135 13.58 -7.39 4.68
C GLY A 135 14.02 -7.36 3.22
N LEU A 136 13.21 -6.83 2.31
CA LEU A 136 13.62 -6.62 0.92
C LEU A 136 14.73 -5.56 0.81
N GLU A 137 14.63 -4.45 1.54
CA GLU A 137 15.71 -3.44 1.63
C GLU A 137 17.00 -4.06 2.17
N ASP A 138 16.92 -4.84 3.24
CA ASP A 138 18.09 -5.45 3.89
C ASP A 138 18.77 -6.54 3.02
N ASN A 139 18.03 -7.14 2.08
CA ASN A 139 18.53 -8.20 1.17
C ASN A 139 18.89 -7.69 -0.24
N GLU A 140 19.21 -6.40 -0.38
CA GLU A 140 19.64 -5.75 -1.63
C GLU A 140 18.63 -5.90 -2.79
N PHE A 141 17.34 -6.07 -2.50
CA PHE A 141 16.34 -6.32 -3.53
C PHE A 141 16.29 -5.19 -4.58
N PHE A 142 16.29 -3.94 -4.12
CA PHE A 142 16.16 -2.76 -4.96
C PHE A 142 17.43 -2.50 -5.78
N GLU A 143 18.60 -2.73 -5.20
CA GLU A 143 19.89 -2.62 -5.87
C GLU A 143 20.01 -3.67 -6.97
N ASN A 144 19.57 -4.89 -6.70
CA ASN A 144 19.51 -5.95 -7.70
C ASN A 144 18.48 -5.65 -8.81
N MET A 145 17.40 -4.94 -8.49
CA MET A 145 16.50 -4.41 -9.52
C MET A 145 17.21 -3.44 -10.46
N LEU A 146 18.15 -2.61 -10.00
CA LEU A 146 18.91 -1.70 -10.89
C LEU A 146 19.90 -2.44 -11.79
N LYS A 147 20.53 -3.53 -11.31
CA LYS A 147 21.61 -4.25 -12.02
C LYS A 147 21.17 -5.05 -13.25
N ARG A 148 19.90 -5.45 -13.36
CA ARG A 148 19.42 -6.31 -14.46
C ARG A 148 19.35 -5.53 -15.79
N ARG A 149 20.42 -5.47 -16.58
CA ARG A 149 20.38 -5.00 -17.99
C ARG A 149 20.24 -6.18 -18.93
#